data_AF-A0A812WBD1-F1
#
_entry.id   AF-A0A812WBD1-F1
#
_cell.length_a   1.000
_cell.length_b   1.000
_cell.length_c   1.000
_cell.angle_alpha   90.00
_cell.angle_beta   90.00
_cell.angle_gamma   90.00
#
_symmetry.space_group_name_H-M   'P 1'
#
loop_
_entity.id
_entity.type
_entity.pdbx_description
1 polymer ?
#
loop_
_entity_poly.entity_id
_entity_poly.type
_entity_poly.pdbx_seq_one_letter_code
_entity_poly.pdbx_strand_id
1 'polypeptide(L)'
;MGNVLLGAGEEGLKLLPIAIGVSFIVYVLVRAIFGGCRPFLHQLSSECGELMGYPPLPPLEPPEAREPFSTESPSLVQVLLDRLPQRSAPLSMLLGLQPASHIPAPSTAEPAAAAGVPTCPVCMLNWPNAALDCGHRVCAACLPEIQRRSNCCPVCRDPIRQVMRLYN
;
A
#
# COMPACT_ATOMS: atom_id res chain seq x y z
N MET A 1 34.42 15.66 -19.75
CA MET A 1 33.07 15.97 -19.24
C MET A 1 32.62 17.23 -19.95
N GLY A 2 32.07 17.06 -21.16
CA GLY A 2 31.64 18.18 -22.00
C GLY A 2 30.21 18.56 -21.64
N ASN A 3 30.04 19.79 -21.16
CA ASN A 3 28.72 20.37 -20.97
C ASN A 3 28.04 20.45 -22.35
N VAL A 4 27.04 19.61 -22.57
CA VAL A 4 26.07 19.80 -23.67
C VAL A 4 25.19 20.97 -23.24
N LEU A 5 25.75 22.18 -23.32
CA LEU A 5 25.02 23.42 -23.20
C LEU A 5 24.17 23.49 -24.48
N LEU A 6 22.95 22.98 -24.41
CA LEU A 6 21.99 23.04 -25.51
C LEU A 6 21.75 24.53 -25.81
N GLY A 7 22.43 25.04 -26.83
CA GLY A 7 22.13 26.33 -27.45
C GLY A 7 20.79 26.21 -28.16
N ALA A 8 19.70 26.18 -27.39
CA ALA A 8 18.36 26.28 -27.91
C ALA A 8 18.14 27.74 -28.31
N GLY A 9 18.41 28.04 -29.58
CA GLY A 9 17.90 29.26 -30.21
C GLY A 9 16.38 29.32 -30.14
N GLU A 10 15.80 30.41 -30.63
CA GLU A 10 14.36 30.74 -30.59
C GLU A 10 13.46 29.61 -31.13
N GLU A 11 14.00 28.77 -32.01
CA GLU A 11 13.34 27.58 -32.56
C GLU A 11 13.19 26.42 -31.58
N GLY A 12 14.02 26.35 -30.53
CA GLY A 12 13.95 25.29 -29.50
C GLY A 12 12.72 25.40 -28.60
N LEU A 13 12.18 26.61 -28.40
CA LEU A 13 10.98 26.83 -27.59
C LEU A 13 9.74 26.18 -28.23
N LYS A 14 9.71 26.05 -29.56
CA LYS A 14 8.58 25.44 -30.29
C LYS A 14 8.50 23.92 -30.12
N LEU A 15 9.63 23.26 -29.79
CA LEU A 15 9.71 21.80 -29.61
C LEU A 15 9.43 21.35 -28.17
N LEU A 16 9.52 22.26 -27.20
CA LEU A 16 9.27 21.99 -25.78
C LEU A 16 7.92 21.30 -25.49
N PRO A 17 6.76 21.77 -26.01
CA PRO A 17 5.48 21.14 -25.71
C PRO A 17 5.36 19.71 -26.27
N ILE A 18 6.00 19.45 -27.41
CA ILE A 18 6.03 18.11 -28.02
C ILE A 18 6.83 17.16 -27.14
N ALA A 19 8.02 17.59 -26.69
CA ALA A 19 8.86 16.78 -25.80
C ALA A 19 8.15 16.47 -24.47
N ILE A 20 7.48 17.46 -23.86
CA ILE A 20 6.70 17.27 -22.64
C ILE A 20 5.53 16.31 -22.88
N GLY A 21 4.82 16.45 -24.00
CA GLY A 21 3.70 15.58 -24.37
C GLY A 21 4.13 14.13 -24.54
N VAL A 22 5.23 13.88 -25.26
CA VAL A 22 5.79 12.53 -25.44
C VAL A 22 6.20 11.93 -24.09
N SER A 23 6.93 12.68 -23.27
CA SER A 23 7.31 12.21 -21.92
C SER A 23 6.10 11.89 -21.05
N PHE A 24 5.04 12.71 -21.09
CA PHE A 24 3.83 12.45 -20.32
C PHE A 24 3.08 11.20 -20.80
N ILE A 25 2.97 11.01 -22.11
CA ILE A 25 2.34 9.81 -22.70
C ILE A 25 3.11 8.55 -22.31
N VAL A 26 4.45 8.58 -22.41
CA VAL A 26 5.30 7.46 -21.99
C VAL A 26 5.12 7.17 -20.50
N TYR A 27 5.10 8.21 -19.66
CA TYR A 27 4.85 8.07 -18.22
C TYR A 27 3.50 7.40 -17.92
N VAL A 28 2.42 7.84 -18.58
CA VAL A 28 1.08 7.28 -18.38
C VAL A 28 1.02 5.82 -18.86
N LEU A 29 1.65 5.51 -19.99
CA LEU A 29 1.75 4.14 -20.52
C LEU A 29 2.49 3.21 -19.54
N VAL A 30 3.66 3.63 -19.07
CA VAL A 30 4.43 2.89 -18.05
C VAL A 30 3.58 2.72 -16.79
N ARG A 31 2.97 3.78 -16.29
CA ARG A 31 2.13 3.71 -15.09
C ARG A 31 0.91 2.79 -15.26
N ALA A 32 0.31 2.76 -16.44
CA ALA A 32 -0.83 1.90 -16.77
C ALA A 32 -0.40 0.43 -16.90
N ILE A 33 0.73 0.15 -17.56
CA ILE A 33 1.25 -1.21 -17.76
C ILE A 33 1.73 -1.82 -16.44
N PHE A 34 2.42 -1.04 -15.61
CA PHE A 34 3.04 -1.50 -14.36
C PHE A 34 2.16 -1.30 -13.11
N GLY A 35 0.89 -0.93 -13.29
CA GLY A 35 -0.14 -1.03 -12.25
C GLY A 35 0.03 -0.13 -11.01
N GLY A 36 0.90 0.88 -11.09
CA GLY A 36 1.11 1.84 -9.98
C GLY A 36 2.06 1.37 -8.89
N CYS A 37 2.91 0.36 -9.16
CA CYS A 37 4.03 0.01 -8.29
C CYS A 37 4.98 1.22 -8.14
N ARG A 38 4.80 1.96 -7.04
CA ARG A 38 5.62 3.13 -6.65
C ARG A 38 7.14 2.93 -6.76
N PRO A 39 7.75 1.76 -6.47
CA PRO A 39 9.20 1.64 -6.55
C PRO A 39 9.75 1.79 -7.98
N PHE A 40 9.01 1.38 -9.02
CA PHE A 40 9.51 1.46 -10.40
C PHE A 40 9.58 2.90 -10.90
N LEU A 41 8.64 3.75 -10.48
CA LEU A 41 8.69 5.19 -10.76
C LEU A 41 9.86 5.88 -10.04
N HIS A 42 10.23 5.41 -8.85
CA HIS A 42 11.38 5.96 -8.15
C HIS A 42 12.69 5.62 -8.87
N GLN A 43 12.82 4.40 -9.37
CA GLN A 43 14.00 3.98 -10.14
C GLN A 43 14.11 4.72 -11.47
N LEU A 44 13.01 4.84 -12.23
CA LEU A 44 12.98 5.66 -13.45
C LEU A 44 13.23 7.15 -13.15
N SER A 45 12.73 7.69 -12.03
CA SER A 45 13.02 9.08 -11.67
C SER A 45 14.49 9.32 -11.32
N SER A 46 15.18 8.31 -10.77
CA SER A 46 16.62 8.37 -10.52
C SER A 46 17.39 8.40 -11.84
N GLU A 47 17.08 7.50 -12.77
CA GLU A 47 17.76 7.40 -14.06
C GLU A 47 17.46 8.60 -14.98
N CYS A 48 16.21 9.10 -14.99
CA CYS A 48 15.85 10.30 -15.73
C CYS A 48 16.37 11.59 -15.06
N GLY A 49 16.54 11.60 -13.73
CA GLY A 49 17.11 12.71 -12.99
C GLY A 49 18.56 12.99 -13.38
N GLU A 50 19.37 11.94 -13.56
CA GLU A 50 20.75 12.05 -14.08
C GLU A 50 20.78 12.64 -15.50
N LEU A 51 19.84 12.22 -16.37
CA LEU A 51 19.78 12.72 -17.74
C LEU A 51 19.39 14.20 -17.83
N MET A 52 18.57 14.67 -16.89
CA MET A 52 18.08 16.05 -16.82
C MET A 52 19.00 16.99 -16.03
N GLY A 53 20.14 16.48 -15.52
CA GLY A 53 21.11 17.28 -14.77
C GLY A 53 20.59 17.77 -13.41
N TYR A 54 19.56 17.12 -12.85
CA TYR A 54 19.19 17.41 -11.48
C TYR A 54 20.32 16.93 -10.56
N PRO A 55 20.74 17.76 -9.59
CA PRO A 55 21.69 17.30 -8.59
C PRO A 55 21.09 16.06 -7.89
N PRO A 56 21.90 15.01 -7.67
CA PRO A 56 21.43 13.81 -6.99
C PRO A 56 20.79 14.23 -5.67
N LEU A 57 19.57 13.76 -5.42
CA LEU A 57 18.92 13.98 -4.14
C LEU A 57 19.90 13.48 -3.07
N PRO A 58 20.10 14.26 -1.98
CA PRO A 58 20.93 13.80 -0.88
C PRO A 58 20.46 12.40 -0.47
N PRO A 59 21.38 11.45 -0.23
CA PRO A 59 21.01 10.11 0.21
C PRO A 59 19.98 10.23 1.32
N LEU A 60 18.82 9.59 1.13
CA LEU A 60 17.86 9.47 2.22
C LEU A 60 18.62 8.81 3.35
N GLU A 61 18.90 9.58 4.39
CA GLU A 61 19.55 9.05 5.58
C GLU A 61 18.74 7.82 5.98
N PRO A 62 19.38 6.65 6.12
CA PRO A 62 18.68 5.46 6.56
C PRO A 62 17.91 5.85 7.81
N PRO A 63 16.62 5.48 7.93
CA PRO A 63 15.82 5.86 9.09
C PRO A 63 16.65 5.50 10.30
N GLU A 64 17.16 6.53 11.00
CA GLU A 64 18.05 6.33 12.14
C GLU A 64 17.36 5.28 12.99
N ALA A 65 18.11 4.20 13.25
CA ALA A 65 17.65 3.13 14.10
C ALA A 65 17.04 3.80 15.31
N ARG A 66 15.72 3.69 15.45
CA ARG A 66 14.99 4.24 16.58
C ARG A 66 15.76 3.79 17.80
N GLU A 67 16.42 4.74 18.45
CA GLU A 67 16.96 4.60 19.79
C GLU A 67 15.89 3.85 20.61
N PRO A 68 16.26 2.81 21.36
CA PRO A 68 15.32 2.11 22.21
C PRO A 68 14.66 3.15 23.11
N PHE A 69 13.39 3.46 22.82
CA PHE A 69 12.56 4.30 23.67
C PHE A 69 12.62 3.68 25.06
N SER A 70 13.30 4.34 25.98
CA SER A 70 13.27 4.05 27.40
C SER A 70 11.80 3.89 27.80
N THR A 71 11.51 2.71 28.31
CA THR A 71 10.21 2.23 28.77
C THR A 71 9.78 2.96 30.04
N GLU A 72 9.57 4.26 29.95
CA GLU A 72 8.99 5.08 31.04
C GLU A 72 7.88 5.95 30.45
N SER A 73 6.95 5.33 29.72
CA SER A 73 5.68 5.96 29.39
C SER A 73 4.61 5.45 30.37
N PRO A 74 3.95 6.32 31.14
CA PRO A 74 2.85 5.92 32.00
C PRO A 74 1.73 5.33 31.14
N SER A 75 1.15 4.23 31.62
CA SER A 75 0.18 3.41 30.88
C SER A 75 -0.89 4.27 30.18
N LEU A 76 -1.02 4.14 28.85
CA LEU A 76 -2.12 4.74 28.08
C LEU A 76 -3.50 4.31 28.61
N VAL A 77 -3.56 3.22 29.36
CA VAL A 77 -4.74 2.75 30.10
C VAL A 77 -5.19 3.80 31.13
N GLN A 78 -4.29 4.47 31.84
CA GLN A 78 -4.64 5.52 32.80
C GLN A 78 -5.20 6.77 32.10
N VAL A 79 -4.63 7.20 30.97
CA VAL A 79 -5.11 8.40 30.25
C VAL A 79 -6.47 8.17 29.58
N LEU A 80 -6.77 6.94 29.17
CA LEU A 80 -8.09 6.59 28.61
C LEU A 80 -9.18 6.42 29.69
N LEU A 81 -8.83 6.00 30.91
CA LEU A 81 -9.78 5.92 32.02
C LEU A 81 -10.13 7.30 32.60
N ASP A 82 -9.18 8.25 32.61
CA ASP A 82 -9.39 9.60 33.17
C ASP A 82 -10.26 10.52 32.28
N ARG A 83 -10.47 10.16 31.01
CA ARG A 83 -11.29 10.95 30.06
C ARG A 83 -12.70 10.42 29.83
N LEU A 84 -13.15 9.43 30.61
CA LEU A 84 -14.56 9.05 30.59
C LEU A 84 -15.39 10.10 31.35
N PRO A 85 -16.34 10.78 30.69
CA PRO A 85 -17.23 11.71 31.37
C PRO A 85 -18.06 10.92 32.40
N GLN A 86 -17.87 11.21 33.69
CA GLN A 86 -18.79 10.82 34.75
C GLN A 86 -20.12 11.55 34.54
N ARG A 87 -20.93 11.07 33.60
CA ARG A 87 -22.30 11.52 33.42
C ARG A 87 -23.21 10.57 34.19
N SER A 88 -23.26 10.80 35.50
CA SER A 88 -24.34 10.34 36.35
C SER A 88 -25.65 10.97 35.87
N ALA A 89 -26.46 10.18 35.17
CA ALA A 89 -27.87 10.47 35.01
C ALA A 89 -28.66 9.16 35.20
N PRO A 90 -29.71 9.16 36.05
CA PRO A 90 -30.46 7.95 36.39
C PRO A 90 -31.28 7.43 35.19
N LEU A 91 -31.08 6.15 34.91
CA LEU A 91 -31.89 5.30 34.05
C LEU A 91 -33.30 5.14 34.65
N SER A 92 -34.23 6.07 34.41
CA SER A 92 -35.62 5.88 34.87
C SER A 92 -36.73 6.42 33.97
N MET A 93 -36.49 7.04 32.81
CA MET A 93 -37.58 7.71 32.08
C MET A 93 -37.52 7.60 30.55
N LEU A 94 -37.33 6.41 29.96
CA LEU A 94 -37.60 6.24 28.51
C LEU A 94 -37.93 4.80 28.08
N LEU A 95 -38.73 4.09 28.88
CA LEU A 95 -39.56 2.99 28.35
C LEU A 95 -40.72 3.61 27.55
N GLY A 96 -40.46 3.95 26.29
CA GLY A 96 -41.48 4.17 25.29
C GLY A 96 -41.76 2.86 24.56
N LEU A 97 -42.72 2.08 25.07
CA LEU A 97 -43.25 0.91 24.36
C LEU A 97 -43.83 1.36 23.01
N GLN A 98 -43.23 0.91 21.91
CA GLN A 98 -43.91 0.85 20.61
C GLN A 98 -44.28 -0.59 20.28
N PRO A 99 -45.52 -0.86 19.84
CA PRO A 99 -45.98 -2.20 19.49
C PRO A 99 -45.57 -2.58 18.07
N ALA A 100 -45.00 -3.79 17.96
CA ALA A 100 -45.12 -4.72 16.84
C ALA A 100 -45.03 -4.15 15.41
N SER A 101 -43.80 -3.91 14.95
CA SER A 101 -43.47 -3.98 13.53
C SER A 101 -42.48 -5.13 13.30
N HIS A 102 -43.05 -6.25 12.82
CA HIS A 102 -42.43 -7.36 12.11
C HIS A 102 -40.90 -7.25 11.92
N ILE A 103 -40.16 -7.74 12.92
CA ILE A 103 -38.76 -8.14 12.77
C ILE A 103 -38.81 -9.45 12.00
N PRO A 104 -38.36 -9.52 10.72
CA PRO A 104 -38.08 -10.82 10.14
C PRO A 104 -37.05 -11.46 11.06
N ALA A 105 -37.32 -12.71 11.45
CA ALA A 105 -36.50 -13.51 12.34
C ALA A 105 -35.00 -13.24 12.09
N PRO A 106 -34.14 -13.28 13.12
CA PRO A 106 -32.70 -13.36 12.91
C PRO A 106 -32.49 -14.59 12.04
N SER A 107 -32.37 -14.36 10.74
CA SER A 107 -31.83 -15.31 9.82
C SER A 107 -30.51 -15.64 10.45
N THR A 108 -30.41 -16.84 10.99
CA THR A 108 -29.16 -17.56 11.12
C THR A 108 -28.51 -17.44 9.76
N ALA A 109 -27.79 -16.33 9.56
CA ALA A 109 -26.71 -16.27 8.63
C ALA A 109 -25.77 -17.33 9.17
N GLU A 110 -25.98 -18.56 8.68
CA GLU A 110 -24.87 -19.45 8.43
C GLU A 110 -23.73 -18.54 8.03
N PRO A 111 -22.62 -18.50 8.79
CA PRO A 111 -21.40 -18.03 8.17
C PRO A 111 -21.27 -18.93 6.94
N ALA A 112 -21.52 -18.37 5.76
CA ALA A 112 -21.10 -18.94 4.49
C ALA A 112 -19.57 -18.92 4.43
N ALA A 113 -18.90 -19.33 5.51
CA ALA A 113 -17.73 -20.15 5.47
C ALA A 113 -18.17 -21.46 4.80
N ALA A 114 -18.33 -21.40 3.47
CA ALA A 114 -17.70 -22.41 2.67
C ALA A 114 -16.25 -22.44 3.17
N ALA A 115 -15.97 -23.32 4.14
CA ALA A 115 -14.67 -23.59 4.70
C ALA A 115 -13.84 -24.32 3.62
N GLY A 116 -13.75 -23.69 2.45
CA GLY A 116 -12.90 -24.09 1.37
C GLY A 116 -11.46 -23.92 1.84
N VAL A 117 -10.65 -24.91 1.51
CA VAL A 117 -9.21 -24.85 1.70
C VAL A 117 -8.71 -23.52 1.11
N PRO A 118 -7.97 -22.69 1.88
CA PRO A 118 -7.49 -21.43 1.34
C PRO A 118 -6.60 -21.70 0.12
N THR A 119 -6.97 -21.15 -1.04
CA THR A 119 -6.23 -21.28 -2.30
C THR A 119 -5.48 -20.00 -2.62
N CYS A 120 -4.35 -20.12 -3.33
CA CYS A 120 -3.58 -18.97 -3.80
C CYS A 120 -4.45 -18.08 -4.71
N PRO A 121 -4.52 -16.75 -4.47
CA PRO A 121 -5.37 -15.84 -5.27
C PRO A 121 -4.90 -15.67 -6.72
N VAL A 122 -3.68 -16.12 -7.04
CA VAL A 122 -3.09 -15.97 -8.38
C VAL A 122 -3.39 -17.16 -9.28
N CYS A 123 -3.20 -18.39 -8.79
CA CYS A 123 -3.44 -19.60 -9.59
C CYS A 123 -4.74 -20.32 -9.23
N MET A 124 -5.35 -20.01 -8.09
CA MET A 124 -6.54 -20.68 -7.54
C MET A 124 -6.41 -22.20 -7.40
N LEU A 125 -5.19 -22.74 -7.52
CA LEU A 125 -4.91 -24.17 -7.57
C LEU A 125 -4.11 -24.64 -6.36
N ASN A 126 -3.02 -23.94 -6.05
CA ASN A 126 -2.09 -24.33 -5.00
C ASN A 126 -2.43 -23.67 -3.67
N TRP A 127 -2.04 -24.32 -2.57
CA TRP A 127 -2.14 -23.76 -1.23
C TRP A 127 -1.14 -22.59 -1.04
N PRO A 128 -1.54 -21.48 -0.39
CA PRO A 128 -0.71 -20.29 -0.26
C PRO A 128 0.32 -20.44 0.88
N ASN A 129 1.50 -20.99 0.57
CA ASN A 129 2.61 -21.23 1.49
C ASN A 129 3.67 -20.10 1.58
N ALA A 130 3.38 -18.91 1.06
CA ALA A 130 4.24 -17.74 1.21
C ALA A 130 3.41 -16.53 1.64
N ALA A 131 3.79 -15.90 2.75
CA ALA A 131 3.23 -14.63 3.20
C ALA A 131 4.14 -13.48 2.74
N LEU A 132 3.53 -12.45 2.18
CA LEU A 132 4.19 -11.19 1.84
C LEU A 132 4.24 -10.29 3.08
N ASP A 133 5.11 -9.28 3.06
CA ASP A 133 5.25 -8.27 4.13
C ASP A 133 3.96 -7.47 4.41
N CYS A 134 3.10 -7.31 3.40
CA CYS A 134 1.75 -6.75 3.56
C CYS A 134 0.72 -7.70 4.21
N GLY A 135 1.10 -8.93 4.57
CA GLY A 135 0.23 -9.94 5.20
C GLY A 135 -0.56 -10.83 4.23
N HIS A 136 -0.63 -10.48 2.94
CA HIS A 136 -1.29 -11.32 1.93
C HIS A 136 -0.49 -12.58 1.61
N ARG A 137 -1.18 -13.67 1.29
CA ARG A 137 -0.56 -14.97 1.04
C ARG A 137 -0.68 -15.40 -0.42
N VAL A 138 0.38 -16.00 -0.94
CA VAL A 138 0.49 -16.56 -2.29
C VAL A 138 1.18 -17.92 -2.22
N CYS A 139 1.10 -18.73 -3.27
CA CYS A 139 1.88 -19.97 -3.33
C CYS A 139 3.30 -19.70 -3.84
N ALA A 140 4.24 -20.54 -3.41
CA ALA A 140 5.66 -20.48 -3.76
C ALA A 140 5.91 -20.64 -5.27
N ALA A 141 5.00 -21.31 -5.98
CA ALA A 141 5.08 -21.46 -7.43
C ALA A 141 4.78 -20.14 -8.18
N CYS A 142 3.85 -19.32 -7.68
CA CYS A 142 3.52 -18.03 -8.30
C CYS A 142 4.49 -16.91 -7.91
N LEU A 143 5.12 -17.02 -6.73
CA LEU A 143 6.02 -15.99 -6.19
C LEU A 143 7.13 -15.51 -7.16
N PRO A 144 7.92 -16.37 -7.83
CA PRO A 144 8.99 -15.92 -8.72
C PRO A 144 8.46 -15.12 -9.92
N GLU A 145 7.29 -15.46 -10.45
CA GLU A 145 6.69 -14.72 -11.56
C GLU A 145 6.16 -13.36 -11.11
N ILE A 146 5.61 -13.27 -9.90
CA ILE A 146 5.18 -12.00 -9.30
C ILE A 146 6.39 -11.08 -9.10
N GLN A 147 7.49 -11.60 -8.55
CA GLN A 147 8.74 -10.88 -8.35
C GLN A 147 9.36 -10.42 -9.69
N ARG A 148 9.31 -11.26 -10.72
CA ARG A 148 9.83 -10.93 -12.07
C ARG A 148 9.02 -9.82 -12.75
N ARG A 149 7.68 -9.87 -12.66
CA ARG A 149 6.82 -8.96 -13.44
C ARG A 149 6.61 -7.60 -12.80
N SER A 150 6.35 -7.58 -11.50
CA SER A 150 5.89 -6.36 -10.82
C SER A 150 6.58 -6.11 -9.48
N ASN A 151 7.04 -7.19 -8.83
CA ASN A 151 7.55 -7.14 -7.46
C ASN A 151 6.60 -6.44 -6.47
N CYS A 152 5.29 -6.56 -6.71
CA CYS A 152 4.23 -6.00 -5.88
C CYS A 152 3.21 -7.07 -5.50
N CYS A 153 2.56 -6.88 -4.36
CA CYS A 153 1.50 -7.77 -3.91
C CYS A 153 0.33 -7.75 -4.90
N PRO A 154 -0.16 -8.91 -5.38
CA PRO A 154 -1.29 -8.95 -6.31
C PRO A 154 -2.62 -8.49 -5.69
N VAL A 155 -2.71 -8.43 -4.35
CA VAL A 155 -3.95 -8.06 -3.64
C VAL A 155 -3.99 -6.57 -3.33
N CYS A 156 -2.98 -6.05 -2.61
CA CYS A 156 -2.95 -4.64 -2.19
C CYS A 156 -2.02 -3.74 -3.03
N ARG A 157 -1.22 -4.31 -3.94
CA ARG A 157 -0.23 -3.59 -4.77
C ARG A 157 0.92 -2.94 -4.00
N ASP A 158 1.10 -3.29 -2.73
CA ASP A 158 2.26 -2.87 -1.96
C ASP A 158 3.54 -3.54 -2.49
N PRO A 159 4.68 -2.84 -2.49
CA PRO A 159 5.95 -3.40 -2.94
C PRO A 159 6.40 -4.54 -2.02
N ILE A 160 6.82 -5.66 -2.59
CA ILE A 160 7.24 -6.84 -1.81
C ILE A 160 8.67 -6.61 -1.33
N ARG A 161 8.85 -6.37 -0.03
CA ARG A 161 10.20 -6.21 0.58
C ARG A 161 10.71 -7.51 1.20
N GLN A 162 9.81 -8.29 1.76
CA GLN A 162 10.13 -9.53 2.46
C GLN A 162 9.09 -10.58 2.15
N VAL A 163 9.53 -11.84 2.09
CA VAL A 163 8.66 -13.00 1.93
C VAL A 163 8.96 -13.99 3.05
N MET A 164 7.93 -14.36 3.80
CA MET A 164 8.00 -15.39 4.83
C MET A 164 7.40 -16.69 4.30
N ARG A 165 8.16 -17.79 4.38
CA ARG A 165 7.64 -19.12 4.04
C ARG A 165 6.79 -19.65 5.19
N LEU A 166 5.58 -20.07 4.88
CA LEU A 166 4.67 -20.70 5.82
C LEU A 166 4.85 -22.21 5.72
N TYR A 167 5.20 -22.83 6.85
CA TYR A 167 5.26 -24.28 7.01
C TYR A 167 4.01 -24.69 7.77
N ASN A 168 3.05 -25.28 7.06
CA ASN A 168 1.82 -25.86 7.60
C ASN A 168 1.88 -27.38 7.49
#